data_AF-A0A941PJ92-F1
#
_entry.id   AF-A0A941PJ92-F1
#
_cell.length_a   1.000
_cell.length_b   1.000
_cell.length_c   1.000
_cell.angle_alpha   90.00
_cell.angle_beta   90.00
_cell.angle_gamma   90.00
#
_symmetry.space_group_name_H-M   'P 1'
#
loop_
_entity.id
_entity.type
_entity.pdbx_description
1 polymer ?
#
loop_
_entity_poly.entity_id
_entity_poly.type
_entity_poly.pdbx_seq_one_letter_code
_entity_poly.pdbx_strand_id
1 'polypeptide(L)'
;PTFLGEHAEAFWRGVMPVHAEHESIPAWVTWAPLGATAMGFLGAVLFYLIAPRVPRMLAKGPAWAFLYHKWYFDEIYDFIFVRGARALGDLLWKVGDRRLIDGLGPDGVAASSRFFSGLLRRVQTGFVYHYSFLMLIAAVAFGAYAIIAGIGGVR
;
A
#
# COMPACT_ATOMS: atom_id res chain seq x y z
N PRO A 1 -0.24 34.51 -26.01
CA PRO A 1 -0.95 35.12 -24.86
C PRO A 1 0.06 35.54 -23.78
N THR A 2 0.29 36.84 -23.62
CA THR A 2 1.18 37.37 -22.58
C THR A 2 0.39 37.60 -21.29
N PHE A 3 0.97 37.21 -20.15
CA PHE A 3 0.36 37.38 -18.83
C PHE A 3 0.34 38.85 -18.36
N LEU A 4 1.21 39.70 -18.93
CA LEU A 4 1.39 41.12 -18.63
C LEU A 4 1.48 41.94 -19.94
N GLY A 5 1.15 43.23 -19.89
CA GLY A 5 1.17 44.16 -21.03
C GLY A 5 -0.17 44.30 -21.76
N GLU A 6 -0.18 44.94 -22.93
CA GLU A 6 -1.40 45.32 -23.67
C GLU A 6 -2.33 44.15 -24.04
N HIS A 7 -1.80 42.92 -24.12
CA HIS A 7 -2.59 41.72 -24.43
C HIS A 7 -3.00 40.90 -23.19
N ALA A 8 -2.73 41.39 -21.97
CA ALA A 8 -3.11 40.71 -20.73
C ALA A 8 -4.63 40.62 -20.55
N GLU A 9 -5.37 41.62 -21.03
CA GLU A 9 -6.83 41.64 -20.96
C GLU A 9 -7.45 40.48 -21.74
N ALA A 10 -6.92 40.18 -22.93
CA ALA A 10 -7.39 39.06 -23.74
C ALA A 10 -7.12 37.70 -23.08
N PHE A 11 -6.08 37.60 -22.25
CA PHE A 11 -5.71 36.38 -21.54
C PHE A 11 -6.57 36.15 -20.28
N TRP A 12 -6.82 37.19 -19.49
CA TRP A 12 -7.54 37.10 -18.21
C TRP A 12 -9.05 37.31 -18.31
N ARG A 13 -9.57 37.56 -19.51
CA ARG A 13 -11.00 37.81 -19.76
C ARG A 13 -11.88 36.72 -19.16
N GLY A 14 -12.73 37.08 -18.20
CA GLY A 14 -13.70 36.19 -17.55
C GLY A 14 -13.19 35.41 -16.32
N VAL A 15 -11.88 35.47 -16.02
CA VAL A 15 -11.33 34.89 -14.78
C VAL A 15 -11.26 35.95 -13.68
N MET A 16 -10.87 37.17 -14.02
CA MET A 16 -10.86 38.31 -13.10
C MET A 16 -11.02 39.64 -13.85
N PRO A 17 -11.60 40.68 -13.24
CA PRO A 17 -11.68 42.01 -13.84
C PRO A 17 -10.28 42.64 -13.92
N VAL A 18 -9.77 42.82 -15.15
CA VAL A 18 -8.43 43.39 -15.40
C VAL A 18 -8.43 44.91 -15.30
N HIS A 19 -9.57 45.53 -15.58
CA HIS A 19 -9.84 46.96 -15.39
C HIS A 19 -10.97 47.11 -14.36
N ALA A 20 -10.67 46.81 -13.08
CA ALA A 20 -11.51 47.32 -12.01
C ALA A 20 -11.33 48.84 -11.97
N GLU A 21 -12.44 49.60 -12.04
CA GLU A 21 -12.42 51.04 -11.77
C GLU A 21 -11.56 51.29 -10.54
N HIS A 22 -10.51 52.07 -10.69
CA HIS A 22 -9.61 52.41 -9.58
C HIS A 22 -10.35 53.38 -8.66
N GLU A 23 -11.34 52.90 -7.91
CA GLU A 23 -11.67 53.53 -6.64
C GLU A 23 -10.36 53.66 -5.88
N SER A 24 -10.00 54.89 -5.54
CA SER A 24 -8.73 55.21 -4.91
C SER A 24 -8.56 54.34 -3.67
N ILE A 25 -7.69 53.33 -3.77
CA ILE A 25 -7.41 52.43 -2.66
C ILE A 25 -6.97 53.32 -1.49
N PRO A 26 -7.63 53.22 -0.32
CA PRO A 26 -7.28 54.04 0.82
C PRO A 26 -5.79 53.92 1.12
N ALA A 27 -5.10 55.05 1.32
CA ALA A 27 -3.65 55.08 1.46
C ALA A 27 -3.11 54.12 2.54
N TRP A 28 -3.89 53.87 3.60
CA TRP A 28 -3.50 52.94 4.66
C TRP A 28 -3.36 51.49 4.17
N VAL A 29 -4.15 51.04 3.18
CA VAL A 29 -4.05 49.70 2.59
C VAL A 29 -2.73 49.57 1.81
N THR A 30 -2.34 50.64 1.11
CA THR A 30 -1.06 50.70 0.39
C THR A 30 0.13 50.61 1.35
N TRP A 31 0.03 51.24 2.52
CA TRP A 31 1.09 51.19 3.55
C TRP A 31 0.99 49.96 4.48
N ALA A 32 -0.13 49.24 4.51
CA ALA A 32 -0.37 48.13 5.42
C ALA A 32 0.67 46.99 5.31
N PRO A 33 1.10 46.53 4.11
CA PRO A 33 2.14 45.52 3.99
C PRO A 33 3.48 45.95 4.59
N LEU A 34 3.85 47.23 4.41
CA LEU A 34 5.07 47.80 5.00
C LEU A 34 4.97 47.82 6.53
N GLY A 35 3.83 48.26 7.07
CA GLY A 35 3.55 48.26 8.50
C GLY A 35 3.59 46.85 9.11
N ALA A 36 2.92 45.89 8.49
CA ALA A 36 2.91 44.49 8.94
C ALA A 36 4.32 43.87 8.94
N THR A 37 5.11 44.15 7.90
CA THR A 37 6.50 43.68 7.81
C THR A 37 7.38 44.29 8.90
N ALA A 38 7.28 45.61 9.11
CA ALA A 38 8.02 46.31 10.16
C ALA A 38 7.65 45.79 11.57
N MET A 39 6.36 45.61 11.83
CA MET A 39 5.88 45.03 13.10
C MET A 39 6.36 43.59 13.29
N GLY A 40 6.29 42.76 12.25
CA GLY A 40 6.80 41.38 12.29
C GLY A 40 8.31 41.33 12.56
N PHE A 41 9.07 42.21 11.91
CA PHE A 41 10.52 42.32 12.12
C PHE A 41 10.86 42.76 13.55
N LEU A 42 10.22 43.81 14.06
CA LEU A 42 10.43 44.27 15.43
C LEU A 42 10.02 43.20 16.46
N GLY A 43 8.93 42.49 16.20
CA GLY A 43 8.50 41.35 17.01
C GLY A 43 9.54 40.22 17.03
N ALA A 44 10.10 39.88 15.86
CA ALA A 44 11.17 38.88 15.76
C ALA A 44 12.44 39.31 16.52
N VAL A 45 12.88 40.57 16.37
CA VAL A 45 14.03 41.12 17.12
C VAL A 45 13.78 41.04 18.63
N LEU A 46 12.60 41.45 19.09
CA LEU A 46 12.24 41.40 20.51
C LEU A 46 12.27 39.96 21.04
N PHE A 47 11.66 39.01 20.33
CA PHE A 47 11.49 37.65 20.80
C PHE A 47 12.71 36.75 20.61
N TYR A 48 13.54 36.98 19.61
CA TYR A 48 14.72 36.15 19.33
C TYR A 48 16.02 36.74 19.89
N LEU A 49 16.17 38.08 19.91
CA LEU A 49 17.42 38.72 20.34
C LEU A 49 17.34 39.29 21.76
N ILE A 50 16.26 40.01 22.09
CA ILE A 50 16.17 40.75 23.35
C ILE A 50 15.62 39.88 24.49
N ALA A 51 14.52 39.16 24.25
CA ALA A 51 13.78 38.44 25.28
C ALA A 51 13.41 36.98 24.89
N PRO A 52 14.40 36.09 24.67
CA PRO A 52 14.20 34.70 24.24
C PRO A 52 13.52 33.78 25.26
N ARG A 53 13.16 34.30 26.45
CA ARG A 53 12.35 33.58 27.44
C ARG A 53 10.85 33.69 27.16
N VAL A 54 10.41 34.79 26.55
CA VAL A 54 8.98 35.06 26.31
C VAL A 54 8.35 34.04 25.36
N PRO A 55 8.94 33.71 24.19
CA PRO A 55 8.36 32.71 23.28
C PRO A 55 8.27 31.32 23.92
N ARG A 56 9.24 30.95 24.76
CA ARG A 56 9.22 29.66 25.48
C ARG A 56 8.11 29.56 26.51
N MET A 57 7.74 30.68 27.13
CA MET A 57 6.61 30.71 28.05
C MET A 57 5.27 30.64 27.32
N LEU A 58 5.18 31.24 26.13
CA LEU A 58 4.01 31.25 25.26
C LEU A 58 3.79 29.94 24.47
N ALA A 59 4.86 29.16 24.27
CA ALA A 59 4.85 27.87 23.58
C ALA A 59 4.17 26.77 24.40
N LYS A 60 2.87 26.93 24.66
CA LYS A 60 2.06 26.01 25.48
C LYS A 60 0.68 25.82 24.87
N GLY A 61 0.08 24.67 25.18
CA GLY A 61 -1.29 24.36 24.82
C GLY A 61 -1.46 23.77 23.40
N PRO A 62 -2.71 23.45 23.04
CA PRO A 62 -3.03 22.69 21.83
C PRO A 62 -2.77 23.47 20.54
N ALA A 63 -2.96 24.79 20.54
CA ALA A 63 -2.70 25.62 19.36
C ALA A 63 -1.22 25.66 19.00
N TRP A 64 -0.33 25.76 20.00
CA TRP A 64 1.10 25.66 19.77
C TRP A 64 1.48 24.27 19.27
N ALA A 65 0.96 23.20 19.90
CA ALA A 65 1.25 21.83 19.47
C ALA A 65 0.81 21.60 18.01
N PHE A 66 -0.35 22.11 17.61
CA PHE A 66 -0.83 22.03 16.23
C PHE A 66 0.09 22.72 15.22
N LEU A 67 0.49 23.96 15.49
CA LEU A 67 1.41 24.71 14.63
C LEU A 67 2.83 24.10 14.63
N TYR A 68 3.27 23.58 15.78
CA TYR A 68 4.58 22.96 15.95
C TYR A 68 4.70 21.65 15.16
N HIS A 69 3.67 20.82 15.19
CA HIS A 69 3.62 19.56 14.41
C HIS A 69 3.18 19.79 12.96
N LYS A 70 3.42 20.98 12.38
CA LYS A 70 3.11 21.28 10.98
C LYS A 70 1.67 20.87 10.59
N TRP A 71 0.71 21.18 11.46
CA TRP A 71 -0.71 20.87 11.27
C TRP A 71 -1.04 19.38 11.24
N TYR A 72 -0.12 18.51 11.69
CA TYR A 72 -0.21 17.06 11.68
C TYR A 72 -0.40 16.42 10.28
N PHE A 73 -0.19 17.19 9.21
CA PHE A 73 -0.47 16.73 7.85
C PHE A 73 0.45 15.58 7.45
N ASP A 74 1.74 15.69 7.78
CA ASP A 74 2.75 14.68 7.48
C ASP A 74 2.46 13.36 8.21
N GLU A 75 2.06 13.43 9.48
CA GLU A 75 1.76 12.27 10.33
C GLU A 75 0.49 11.55 9.88
N ILE A 76 -0.55 12.31 9.53
CA ILE A 76 -1.79 11.76 8.98
C ILE A 76 -1.50 11.09 7.63
N TYR A 77 -0.68 11.71 6.79
CA TYR A 77 -0.30 11.15 5.50
C TYR A 77 0.51 9.85 5.65
N ASP A 78 1.50 9.83 6.55
CA ASP A 78 2.27 8.61 6.87
C ASP A 78 1.36 7.50 7.38
N PHE A 79 0.45 7.83 8.30
CA PHE A 79 -0.44 6.85 8.89
C PHE A 79 -1.43 6.25 7.89
N ILE A 80 -2.11 7.09 7.09
CA ILE A 80 -3.16 6.65 6.18
C ILE A 80 -2.55 6.02 4.93
N PHE A 81 -1.65 6.72 4.25
CA PHE A 81 -1.19 6.32 2.93
C PHE A 81 0.06 5.44 2.99
N VAL A 82 1.10 5.88 3.69
CA VAL A 82 2.39 5.17 3.67
C VAL A 82 2.26 3.82 4.38
N ARG A 83 1.79 3.83 5.63
CA ARG A 83 1.60 2.59 6.40
C ARG A 83 0.45 1.76 5.86
N GLY A 84 -0.64 2.39 5.43
CA GLY A 84 -1.78 1.69 4.83
C GLY A 84 -1.37 0.92 3.56
N ALA A 85 -0.67 1.58 2.63
CA ALA A 85 -0.17 0.94 1.42
C ALA A 85 0.83 -0.18 1.71
N ARG A 86 1.76 0.04 2.67
CA ARG A 86 2.71 -1.00 3.09
C ARG A 86 1.99 -2.21 3.68
N ALA A 87 1.00 -2.00 4.56
CA ALA A 87 0.24 -3.09 5.17
C ALA A 87 -0.58 -3.88 4.14
N LEU A 88 -1.20 -3.19 3.18
CA LEU A 88 -1.89 -3.82 2.05
C LEU A 88 -0.92 -4.65 1.18
N GLY A 89 0.26 -4.09 0.87
CA GLY A 89 1.31 -4.81 0.14
C GLY A 89 1.77 -6.07 0.88
N ASP A 90 2.01 -5.96 2.19
CA ASP A 90 2.39 -7.09 3.05
C ASP A 90 1.30 -8.16 3.11
N LEU A 91 0.03 -7.76 3.16
CA LEU A 91 -1.10 -8.68 3.14
C LEU A 91 -1.14 -9.45 1.81
N LEU A 92 -1.07 -8.74 0.68
CA LEU A 92 -1.08 -9.36 -0.64
C LEU A 92 0.12 -10.29 -0.85
N TRP A 93 1.31 -9.91 -0.39
CA TRP A 93 2.50 -10.76 -0.45
C TRP A 93 2.38 -12.01 0.44
N LYS A 94 2.07 -11.83 1.73
CA LYS A 94 2.11 -12.94 2.70
C LYS A 94 0.93 -13.88 2.55
N VAL A 95 -0.26 -13.34 2.24
CA VAL A 95 -1.48 -14.12 2.10
C VAL A 95 -1.68 -14.61 0.67
N GLY A 96 -1.43 -13.76 -0.32
CA GLY A 96 -1.56 -14.14 -1.73
C GLY A 96 -0.45 -15.08 -2.14
N ASP A 97 0.79 -14.58 -2.19
CA ASP A 97 1.91 -15.32 -2.76
C ASP A 97 2.31 -16.52 -1.88
N ARG A 98 2.77 -16.26 -0.66
CA ARG A 98 3.31 -17.32 0.21
C ARG A 98 2.31 -18.38 0.65
N ARG A 99 1.03 -18.05 0.80
CA ARG A 99 0.04 -19.01 1.33
C ARG A 99 -0.80 -19.66 0.24
N LEU A 100 -1.16 -18.91 -0.80
CA LEU A 100 -1.99 -19.44 -1.88
C LEU A 100 -1.13 -20.03 -2.99
N ILE A 101 -0.09 -19.34 -3.45
CA ILE A 101 0.73 -19.79 -4.58
C ILE A 101 1.71 -20.87 -4.13
N ASP A 102 2.53 -20.60 -3.10
CA ASP A 102 3.50 -21.61 -2.64
C ASP A 102 2.79 -22.80 -1.97
N GLY A 103 1.76 -22.50 -1.15
CA GLY A 103 1.02 -23.51 -0.39
C GLY A 103 0.18 -24.47 -1.24
N LEU A 104 -0.43 -24.01 -2.34
CA LEU A 104 -1.19 -24.86 -3.26
C LEU A 104 -0.37 -25.32 -4.48
N GLY A 105 0.73 -24.63 -4.76
CA GLY A 105 1.60 -24.90 -5.90
C GLY A 105 2.67 -25.94 -5.56
N PRO A 106 3.97 -25.63 -5.76
CA PRO A 106 5.03 -26.64 -5.73
C PRO A 106 5.12 -27.40 -4.39
N ASP A 107 4.99 -26.69 -3.27
CA ASP A 107 5.12 -27.29 -1.95
C ASP A 107 3.90 -28.14 -1.58
N GLY A 108 2.69 -27.73 -1.99
CA GLY A 108 1.47 -28.51 -1.82
C GLY A 108 1.50 -29.82 -2.61
N VAL A 109 1.96 -29.75 -3.87
CA VAL A 109 2.15 -30.93 -4.73
C VAL A 109 3.26 -31.84 -4.18
N ALA A 110 4.38 -31.27 -3.75
CA ALA A 110 5.48 -32.03 -3.16
C ALA A 110 5.07 -32.70 -1.84
N ALA A 111 4.32 -32.02 -0.98
CA ALA A 111 3.81 -32.58 0.27
C ALA A 111 2.85 -33.74 0.02
N SER A 112 1.93 -33.60 -0.94
CA SER A 112 1.03 -34.67 -1.36
C SER A 112 1.79 -35.87 -1.91
N SER A 113 2.76 -35.64 -2.80
CA SER A 113 3.63 -36.70 -3.35
C SER A 113 4.42 -37.43 -2.27
N ARG A 114 5.01 -36.71 -1.30
CA ARG A 114 5.69 -37.31 -0.15
C ARG A 114 4.74 -38.14 0.71
N PHE A 115 3.51 -37.66 0.93
CA PHE A 115 2.49 -38.40 1.69
C PHE A 115 2.16 -39.74 1.01
N PHE A 116 1.83 -39.72 -0.28
CA PHE A 116 1.55 -40.94 -1.05
C PHE A 116 2.76 -41.87 -1.10
N SER A 117 3.96 -41.34 -1.30
CA SER A 117 5.20 -42.12 -1.29
C SER A 117 5.43 -42.79 0.07
N GLY A 118 5.14 -42.09 1.17
CA GLY A 118 5.21 -42.65 2.52
C GLY A 118 4.19 -43.76 2.76
N LEU A 119 2.98 -43.62 2.19
CA LEU A 119 1.94 -44.65 2.25
C LEU A 119 2.35 -45.89 1.45
N LEU A 120 2.80 -45.73 0.21
CA LEU A 120 3.31 -46.82 -0.63
C LEU A 120 4.48 -47.55 0.04
N ARG A 121 5.40 -46.81 0.68
CA ARG A 121 6.53 -47.40 1.41
C ARG A 121 6.07 -48.34 2.52
N ARG A 122 4.94 -48.06 3.18
CA ARG A 122 4.39 -48.93 4.24
C ARG A 122 3.78 -50.20 3.68
N VAL A 123 3.24 -50.17 2.46
CA VAL A 123 2.72 -51.36 1.77
C VAL A 123 3.86 -52.30 1.37
N GLN A 124 5.05 -51.77 1.12
CA GLN A 124 6.26 -52.57 0.93
C GLN A 124 6.83 -53.04 2.28
N THR A 125 6.28 -54.14 2.81
CA THR A 125 6.68 -54.73 4.10
C THR A 125 8.00 -55.51 4.06
N GLY A 126 8.53 -55.81 2.86
CA GLY A 126 9.78 -56.55 2.68
C GLY A 126 9.67 -58.08 2.82
N PHE A 127 8.50 -58.60 3.20
CA PHE A 127 8.28 -60.03 3.32
C PHE A 127 7.85 -60.68 2.01
N VAL A 128 8.56 -61.74 1.58
CA VAL A 128 8.33 -62.45 0.30
C VAL A 128 6.88 -62.94 0.14
N TYR A 129 6.23 -63.38 1.21
CA TYR A 129 4.85 -63.90 1.16
C TYR A 129 3.80 -62.83 0.80
N HIS A 130 4.03 -61.56 1.15
CA HIS A 130 3.14 -60.47 0.72
C HIS A 130 3.21 -60.27 -0.81
N TYR A 131 4.41 -60.40 -1.38
CA TYR A 131 4.62 -60.25 -2.82
C TYR A 131 4.00 -61.41 -3.61
N SER A 132 4.20 -62.66 -3.17
CA SER A 132 3.62 -63.80 -3.86
C SER A 132 2.08 -63.77 -3.85
N PHE A 133 1.48 -63.34 -2.74
CA PHE A 133 0.03 -63.16 -2.64
C PHE A 133 -0.51 -62.07 -3.59
N LEU A 134 0.16 -60.91 -3.65
CA LEU A 134 -0.19 -59.83 -4.58
C LEU A 134 -0.12 -60.26 -6.05
N MET A 135 0.90 -61.03 -6.42
CA MET A 135 1.06 -61.54 -7.79
C MET A 135 -0.06 -62.48 -8.20
N LEU A 136 -0.50 -63.36 -7.29
CA LEU A 136 -1.64 -64.25 -7.54
C LEU A 136 -2.93 -63.44 -7.79
N ILE A 137 -3.22 -62.46 -6.93
CA ILE A 137 -4.38 -61.58 -7.09
C ILE A 137 -4.32 -60.83 -8.42
N ALA A 138 -3.16 -60.26 -8.77
CA ALA A 138 -2.98 -59.53 -10.02
C ALA A 138 -3.21 -60.42 -11.25
N ALA A 139 -2.69 -61.66 -11.25
CA ALA A 139 -2.88 -62.61 -12.34
C ALA A 139 -4.36 -62.99 -12.53
N VAL A 140 -5.07 -63.27 -11.43
CA VAL A 140 -6.50 -63.59 -11.47
C VAL A 140 -7.32 -62.38 -11.93
N ALA A 141 -7.03 -61.18 -11.40
CA ALA A 141 -7.73 -59.96 -11.76
C ALA A 141 -7.51 -59.59 -13.24
N PHE A 142 -6.26 -59.70 -13.72
CA PHE A 142 -5.93 -59.43 -15.12
C PHE A 142 -6.57 -60.46 -16.06
N GLY A 143 -6.55 -61.74 -15.69
CA GLY A 143 -7.24 -62.80 -16.44
C GLY A 143 -8.76 -62.57 -16.49
N ALA A 144 -9.38 -62.25 -15.36
CA ALA A 144 -10.81 -61.92 -15.29
C ALA A 144 -11.15 -60.68 -16.13
N TYR A 145 -10.35 -59.62 -16.04
CA TYR A 145 -10.51 -58.42 -16.86
C TYR A 145 -10.40 -58.74 -18.35
N ALA A 146 -9.39 -59.50 -18.77
CA ALA A 146 -9.19 -59.87 -20.16
C ALA A 146 -10.36 -60.70 -20.72
N ILE A 147 -10.92 -61.61 -19.90
CA ILE A 147 -12.12 -62.38 -20.26
C ILE A 147 -13.32 -61.45 -20.41
N ILE A 148 -13.58 -60.55 -19.45
CA ILE A 148 -14.71 -59.62 -19.52
C ILE A 148 -14.57 -58.64 -20.69
N ALA A 149 -13.39 -58.07 -20.90
CA ALA A 149 -13.09 -57.17 -22.00
C ALA A 149 -13.16 -57.88 -23.36
N GLY A 150 -12.70 -59.14 -23.43
CA GLY A 150 -12.81 -59.99 -24.62
C GLY A 150 -14.25 -60.38 -24.93
N ILE A 151 -15.09 -60.62 -23.92
CA ILE A 151 -16.53 -60.88 -24.08
C ILE A 151 -17.28 -59.62 -24.55
N GLY A 152 -16.85 -58.42 -24.15
CA GLY A 152 -17.40 -57.14 -24.62
C GLY A 152 -16.89 -56.67 -26.00
N GLY A 153 -15.80 -57.27 -26.51
CA GLY A 153 -15.15 -56.94 -27.78
C GLY A 153 -15.58 -57.79 -28.98
N VAL A 154 -16.50 -58.74 -28.81
CA VAL A 154 -17.11 -59.47 -29.93
C VAL A 154 -18.31 -58.69 -30.47
N ARG A 155 -18.01 -57.67 -31.26
CA ARG A 155 -18.88 -57.12 -32.31
C ARG A 155 -18.02 -56.78 -33.52
#